data_AF-A0A836T490-F1
#
_entry.id   AF-A0A836T490-F1
#
_cell.length_a   1.000
_cell.length_b   1.000
_cell.length_c   1.000
_cell.angle_alpha   90.00
_cell.angle_beta   90.00
_cell.angle_gamma   90.00
#
_symmetry.space_group_name_H-M   'P 1'
#
loop_
_entity.id
_entity.type
_entity.pdbx_description
1 polymer ?
#
loop_
_entity_poly.entity_id
_entity_poly.type
_entity_poly.pdbx_seq_one_letter_code
_entity_poly.pdbx_strand_id
1 'polypeptide(L)'
;SQVIGLEDAKSALRESIIYPTKRPDLFPLGWPKGMLLYGPPGTGKTMLAAATANEMDGYFINVDASSMMSKWLGEAEKNVSKLFAMARKYAEKEGKPVILFVDEVDSLLGSRSSEVGGEVRTKNQFLTEMDGVNGKGKDLMLYVIGATNKPWSLDWPFLRRFQKRIYVSLPSLEARTSLFEQYTAPLRKDYKVNNVNLAKLFDGYSASDIKDICQAAQIKTVHEIFESPDYHEPIEGEEPIQPRELTTMDFKDIMTRRKPSVSLEMIRAYHKWSEEFKAL
;
A
#
# COMPACT_ATOMS: atom_id res chain seq x y z
N SER A 1 -12.88 6.54 5.56
CA SER A 1 -13.44 5.21 5.88
C SER A 1 -12.79 4.04 5.12
N GLN A 2 -11.86 4.25 4.17
CA GLN A 2 -11.36 3.17 3.30
C GLN A 2 -10.14 2.38 3.86
N VAL A 3 -9.43 2.90 4.87
CA VAL A 3 -8.26 2.24 5.47
C VAL A 3 -8.55 1.87 6.92
N ILE A 4 -8.51 0.57 7.21
CA ILE A 4 -8.75 0.01 8.55
C ILE A 4 -7.42 -0.05 9.33
N GLY A 5 -7.44 0.42 10.59
CA GLY A 5 -6.26 0.43 11.47
C GLY A 5 -5.17 1.39 11.01
N LEU A 6 -3.92 1.12 11.37
CA LEU A 6 -2.74 1.93 11.01
C LEU A 6 -2.79 3.38 11.52
N GLU A 7 -3.29 3.59 12.74
CA GLU A 7 -3.50 4.95 13.27
C GLU A 7 -2.20 5.77 13.38
N ASP A 8 -1.08 5.14 13.75
CA ASP A 8 0.23 5.81 13.77
C ASP A 8 0.65 6.28 12.37
N ALA A 9 0.50 5.41 11.36
CA ALA A 9 0.85 5.74 9.98
C ALA A 9 -0.08 6.80 9.38
N LYS A 10 -1.37 6.74 9.70
CA LYS A 10 -2.34 7.78 9.37
C LYS A 10 -1.96 9.10 10.00
N SER A 11 -1.66 9.14 11.31
CA SER A 11 -1.27 10.36 12.01
C SER A 11 -0.04 10.99 11.39
N ALA A 12 1.00 10.19 11.12
CA ALA A 12 2.22 10.66 10.49
C ALA A 12 1.98 11.28 9.10
N LEU A 13 1.09 10.70 8.29
CA LEU A 13 0.69 11.26 7.00
C LEU A 13 -0.15 12.55 7.16
N ARG A 14 -1.06 12.61 8.14
CA ARG A 14 -1.82 13.83 8.43
C ARG A 14 -0.91 14.98 8.81
N GLU A 15 0.03 14.73 9.71
CA GLU A 15 1.01 15.71 10.19
C GLU A 15 1.92 16.21 9.07
N SER A 16 2.30 15.32 8.15
CA SER A 16 3.26 15.64 7.11
C SER A 16 2.63 16.22 5.84
N ILE A 17 1.36 15.91 5.57
CA ILE A 17 0.67 16.30 4.32
C ILE A 17 -0.54 17.19 4.61
N ILE A 18 -1.50 16.70 5.40
CA ILE A 18 -2.82 17.34 5.53
C ILE A 18 -2.74 18.65 6.30
N TYR A 19 -2.06 18.65 7.45
CA TYR A 19 -1.93 19.84 8.29
C TYR A 19 -1.22 20.99 7.57
N PRO A 20 -0.05 20.80 6.93
CA PRO A 20 0.59 21.87 6.18
C PRO A 20 -0.16 22.29 4.93
N THR A 21 -0.95 21.40 4.31
CA THR A 21 -1.86 21.78 3.21
C THR A 21 -2.96 22.72 3.69
N LYS A 22 -3.54 22.46 4.87
CA LYS A 22 -4.65 23.26 5.42
C LYS A 22 -4.20 24.58 6.05
N ARG A 23 -3.05 24.58 6.73
CA ARG A 23 -2.53 25.71 7.50
C ARG A 23 -1.02 25.86 7.30
N PRO A 24 -0.56 26.23 6.09
CA PRO A 24 0.87 26.39 5.79
C PRO A 24 1.53 27.46 6.67
N ASP A 25 0.76 28.43 7.17
CA ASP A 25 1.20 29.47 8.09
C ASP A 25 1.75 28.94 9.42
N LEU A 26 1.34 27.73 9.84
CA LEU A 26 1.82 27.08 11.05
C LEU A 26 3.18 26.38 10.88
N PHE A 27 3.74 26.39 9.67
CA PHE A 27 4.98 25.69 9.34
C PHE A 27 6.05 26.66 8.78
N PRO A 28 6.47 27.68 9.56
CA PRO A 28 7.42 28.70 9.10
C PRO A 28 8.82 28.16 8.77
N LEU A 29 9.18 26.98 9.30
CA LEU A 29 10.43 26.27 8.99
C LEU A 29 10.32 25.34 7.76
N GLY A 30 9.12 25.27 7.17
CA GLY A 30 8.75 24.26 6.17
C GLY A 30 8.36 22.92 6.79
N TRP A 31 8.03 21.96 5.93
CA TRP A 31 7.62 20.60 6.30
C TRP A 31 8.16 19.61 5.26
N PRO A 32 8.26 18.32 5.62
CA PRO A 32 8.78 17.32 4.71
C PRO A 32 7.82 17.03 3.56
N LYS A 33 8.35 16.87 2.34
CA LYS A 33 7.57 16.52 1.14
C LYS A 33 7.88 15.13 0.59
N GLY A 34 9.02 14.56 0.96
CA GLY A 34 9.38 13.17 0.66
C GLY A 34 9.09 12.23 1.83
N MET A 35 8.27 11.21 1.60
CA MET A 35 7.87 10.22 2.63
C MET A 35 8.05 8.80 2.12
N LEU A 36 8.58 7.91 2.97
CA LEU A 36 8.73 6.49 2.65
C LEU A 36 7.77 5.66 3.50
N LEU A 37 6.86 4.95 2.85
CA LEU A 37 6.06 3.90 3.47
C LEU A 37 6.81 2.57 3.31
N TYR A 38 7.15 1.92 4.42
CA TYR A 38 7.82 0.63 4.38
C TYR A 38 7.14 -0.37 5.31
N GLY A 39 7.26 -1.64 4.98
CA GLY A 39 6.70 -2.72 5.78
C GLY A 39 6.28 -3.90 4.93
N PRO A 40 5.70 -4.94 5.54
CA PRO A 40 5.37 -6.18 4.84
C PRO A 40 4.46 -5.95 3.62
N PRO A 41 4.49 -6.85 2.63
CA PRO A 41 3.53 -6.81 1.53
C PRO A 41 2.09 -6.98 2.06
N GLY A 42 1.11 -6.46 1.32
CA GLY A 42 -0.30 -6.66 1.66
C GLY A 42 -0.82 -5.89 2.89
N THR A 43 -0.06 -4.93 3.44
CA THR A 43 -0.47 -4.10 4.59
C THR A 43 -1.19 -2.80 4.22
N GLY A 44 -1.37 -2.52 2.92
CA GLY A 44 -2.17 -1.37 2.46
C GLY A 44 -1.42 -0.05 2.27
N LYS A 45 -0.09 -0.08 2.05
CA LYS A 45 0.73 1.14 1.78
C LYS A 45 0.13 2.03 0.68
N THR A 46 -0.18 1.45 -0.48
CA THR A 46 -0.75 2.16 -1.64
C THR A 46 -2.14 2.72 -1.32
N MET A 47 -2.97 1.94 -0.63
CA MET A 47 -4.32 2.36 -0.22
C MET A 47 -4.28 3.49 0.82
N LEU A 48 -3.30 3.46 1.74
CA LEU A 48 -3.08 4.50 2.75
C LEU A 48 -2.71 5.84 2.08
N ALA A 49 -1.80 5.81 1.11
CA ALA A 49 -1.43 6.99 0.34
C ALA A 49 -2.60 7.55 -0.50
N ALA A 50 -3.33 6.67 -1.18
CA ALA A 50 -4.51 7.06 -1.97
C ALA A 50 -5.61 7.67 -1.10
N ALA A 51 -5.87 7.10 0.08
CA ALA A 51 -6.84 7.65 1.03
C ALA A 51 -6.42 9.02 1.55
N THR A 52 -5.12 9.24 1.73
CA THR A 52 -4.58 10.56 2.14
C THR A 52 -4.81 11.62 1.07
N ALA A 53 -4.59 11.28 -0.21
CA ALA A 53 -4.91 12.17 -1.33
C ALA A 53 -6.40 12.50 -1.41
N ASN A 54 -7.26 11.51 -1.16
CA ASN A 54 -8.71 11.71 -1.14
C ASN A 54 -9.16 12.61 0.02
N GLU A 55 -8.59 12.45 1.22
CA GLU A 55 -8.91 13.27 2.41
C GLU A 55 -8.58 14.76 2.19
N MET A 56 -7.62 15.08 1.32
CA MET A 56 -7.20 16.43 1.00
C MET A 56 -7.81 17.00 -0.31
N ASP A 57 -8.75 16.29 -0.94
CA ASP A 57 -9.28 16.62 -2.29
C ASP A 57 -8.15 16.88 -3.33
N GLY A 58 -7.09 16.08 -3.22
CA GLY A 58 -5.88 16.16 -4.03
C GLY A 58 -5.80 15.07 -5.10
N TYR A 59 -4.85 15.24 -6.02
CA TYR A 59 -4.55 14.25 -7.04
C TYR A 59 -3.64 13.14 -6.50
N PHE A 60 -3.94 11.91 -6.90
CA PHE A 60 -3.08 10.75 -6.63
C PHE A 60 -2.53 10.21 -7.96
N ILE A 61 -1.22 10.33 -8.15
CA ILE A 61 -0.51 9.80 -9.32
C ILE A 61 0.26 8.56 -8.85
N ASN A 62 -0.20 7.38 -9.22
CA ASN A 62 0.45 6.11 -8.90
C ASN A 62 1.38 5.68 -10.03
N VAL A 63 2.63 5.36 -9.70
CA VAL A 63 3.62 4.87 -10.65
C VAL A 63 4.37 3.69 -10.05
N ASP A 64 4.47 2.62 -10.81
CA ASP A 64 5.36 1.50 -10.51
C ASP A 64 6.78 1.83 -10.99
N ALA A 65 7.75 1.85 -10.08
CA ALA A 65 9.15 2.13 -10.41
C ALA A 65 9.74 1.14 -11.42
N SER A 66 9.39 -0.14 -11.34
CA SER A 66 9.84 -1.19 -12.26
C SER A 66 9.35 -0.91 -13.70
N SER A 67 8.15 -0.33 -13.83
CA SER A 67 7.59 0.09 -15.13
C SER A 67 8.31 1.29 -15.73
N MET A 68 8.87 2.18 -14.90
CA MET A 68 9.69 3.32 -15.36
C MET A 68 11.05 2.86 -15.90
N MET A 69 11.62 1.83 -15.28
CA MET A 69 12.93 1.27 -15.64
C MET A 69 12.87 0.42 -16.92
N SER A 70 11.78 -0.31 -17.14
CA SER A 70 11.68 -1.33 -18.21
C SER A 70 11.30 -0.80 -19.59
N LYS A 71 10.69 0.40 -19.70
CA LYS A 71 10.00 0.75 -20.94
C LYS A 71 10.88 1.06 -22.14
N TRP A 72 12.09 1.62 -22.01
CA TRP A 72 13.02 1.80 -23.14
C TRP A 72 14.43 2.03 -22.59
N LEU A 73 15.37 1.12 -22.90
CA LEU A 73 16.81 1.31 -22.64
C LEU A 73 17.25 2.64 -23.30
N GLY A 74 17.40 3.70 -22.51
CA GLY A 74 17.84 5.03 -22.95
C GLY A 74 16.88 6.20 -22.68
N GLU A 75 15.59 5.97 -22.38
CA GLU A 75 14.63 7.06 -22.07
C GLU A 75 14.14 7.11 -20.62
N ALA A 76 14.59 6.21 -19.75
CA ALA A 76 14.13 6.15 -18.35
C ALA A 76 14.34 7.48 -17.59
N GLU A 77 15.50 8.13 -17.76
CA GLU A 77 15.78 9.48 -17.21
C GLU A 77 14.73 10.51 -17.66
N LYS A 78 14.46 10.56 -18.97
CA LYS A 78 13.49 11.49 -19.57
C LYS A 78 12.07 11.20 -19.07
N ASN A 79 11.73 9.93 -18.82
CA ASN A 79 10.44 9.55 -18.26
C ASN A 79 10.28 10.03 -16.81
N VAL A 80 11.33 9.91 -15.99
CA VAL A 80 11.35 10.49 -14.64
C VAL A 80 11.16 12.01 -14.72
N SER A 81 11.92 12.72 -15.56
CA SER A 81 11.75 14.18 -15.70
C SER A 81 10.33 14.56 -16.15
N LYS A 82 9.76 13.85 -17.14
CA LYS A 82 8.40 14.08 -17.63
C LYS A 82 7.35 13.83 -16.54
N LEU A 83 7.50 12.78 -15.75
CA LEU A 83 6.60 12.43 -14.66
C LEU A 83 6.54 13.56 -13.63
N PHE A 84 7.70 14.03 -13.16
CA PHE A 84 7.76 15.12 -12.20
C PHE A 84 7.28 16.45 -12.80
N ALA A 85 7.59 16.74 -14.06
CA ALA A 85 7.07 17.92 -14.75
C ALA A 85 5.53 17.90 -14.87
N MET A 86 4.96 16.74 -15.19
CA MET A 86 3.51 16.54 -15.22
C MET A 86 2.91 16.75 -13.83
N ALA A 87 3.48 16.14 -12.79
CA ALA A 87 2.99 16.28 -11.42
C ALA A 87 3.04 17.75 -10.93
N ARG A 88 4.13 18.48 -11.24
CA ARG A 88 4.24 19.92 -10.98
C ARG A 88 3.15 20.72 -11.69
N LYS A 89 2.96 20.47 -12.99
CA LYS A 89 1.94 21.14 -13.79
C LYS A 89 0.52 20.94 -13.23
N TYR A 90 0.19 19.74 -12.75
CA TYR A 90 -1.09 19.48 -12.08
C TYR A 90 -1.24 20.31 -10.80
N ALA A 91 -0.21 20.32 -9.96
CA ALA A 91 -0.23 21.09 -8.72
C ALA A 91 -0.36 22.61 -8.98
N GLU A 92 0.35 23.13 -9.98
CA GLU A 92 0.32 24.55 -10.34
C GLU A 92 -1.01 24.98 -10.98
N LYS A 93 -1.47 24.24 -12.00
CA LYS A 93 -2.63 24.63 -12.81
C LYS A 93 -3.94 24.51 -12.05
N GLU A 94 -4.07 23.46 -11.25
CA GLU A 94 -5.33 23.16 -10.56
C GLU A 94 -5.35 23.73 -9.13
N GLY A 95 -4.21 24.24 -8.63
CA GLY A 95 -4.09 24.76 -7.26
C GLY A 95 -4.36 23.70 -6.19
N LYS A 96 -4.29 22.42 -6.56
CA LYS A 96 -4.61 21.28 -5.70
C LYS A 96 -3.36 20.52 -5.28
N PRO A 97 -3.37 19.92 -4.09
CA PRO A 97 -2.28 19.05 -3.67
C PRO A 97 -2.14 17.83 -4.58
N VAL A 98 -0.90 17.42 -4.84
CA VAL A 98 -0.58 16.24 -5.65
C VAL A 98 0.30 15.31 -4.84
N ILE A 99 -0.12 14.04 -4.71
CA ILE A 99 0.70 12.95 -4.19
C ILE A 99 1.20 12.14 -5.39
N LEU A 100 2.50 12.21 -5.65
CA LEU A 100 3.21 11.30 -6.53
C LEU A 100 3.63 10.06 -5.73
N PHE A 101 2.90 8.97 -5.90
CA PHE A 101 3.19 7.70 -5.25
C PHE A 101 4.02 6.81 -6.17
N VAL A 102 5.19 6.41 -5.69
CA VAL A 102 6.10 5.51 -6.39
C VAL A 102 6.12 4.18 -5.65
N ASP A 103 5.57 3.14 -6.24
CA ASP A 103 5.61 1.78 -5.68
C ASP A 103 6.91 1.08 -6.06
N GLU A 104 7.31 0.10 -5.24
CA GLU A 104 8.56 -0.66 -5.39
C GLU A 104 9.79 0.22 -5.60
N VAL A 105 9.96 1.30 -4.82
CA VAL A 105 11.06 2.26 -5.03
C VAL A 105 12.45 1.63 -4.96
N ASP A 106 12.58 0.46 -4.35
CA ASP A 106 13.81 -0.32 -4.34
C ASP A 106 14.25 -0.78 -5.75
N SER A 107 13.35 -0.90 -6.71
CA SER A 107 13.70 -1.26 -8.09
C SER A 107 14.48 -0.16 -8.83
N LEU A 108 14.39 1.10 -8.38
CA LEU A 108 15.19 2.20 -8.93
C LEU A 108 16.68 2.08 -8.59
N LEU A 109 17.05 1.27 -7.61
CA LEU A 109 18.43 1.12 -7.15
C LEU A 109 19.20 0.02 -7.88
N GLY A 110 18.54 -0.74 -8.75
CA GLY A 110 19.17 -1.86 -9.48
C GLY A 110 19.60 -3.02 -8.56
N SER A 111 19.83 -4.19 -9.16
CA SER A 111 20.55 -5.26 -8.46
C SER A 111 22.05 -4.94 -8.53
N ARG A 112 22.69 -4.74 -7.36
CA ARG A 112 24.12 -4.38 -7.20
C ARG A 112 25.13 -5.23 -8.01
N SER A 113 24.72 -6.37 -8.56
CA SER A 113 25.55 -7.34 -9.29
C SER A 113 25.66 -7.13 -10.80
N SER A 114 24.89 -6.22 -11.42
CA SER A 114 24.88 -6.07 -12.88
C SER A 114 24.46 -4.68 -13.38
N GLU A 115 24.95 -3.61 -12.74
CA GLU A 115 24.62 -2.24 -13.18
C GLU A 115 25.23 -1.94 -14.56
N VAL A 116 24.40 -2.01 -15.59
CA VAL A 116 24.61 -1.29 -16.85
C VAL A 116 24.29 0.18 -16.57
N GLY A 117 25.21 1.11 -16.84
CA GLY A 117 25.19 2.50 -16.35
C GLY A 117 23.94 3.38 -16.61
N GLY A 118 22.87 2.86 -17.22
CA GLY A 118 21.56 3.52 -17.32
C GLY A 118 20.75 3.53 -16.02
N GLU A 119 20.90 2.51 -15.16
CA GLU A 119 20.16 2.47 -13.87
C GLU A 119 20.64 3.57 -12.93
N VAL A 120 21.96 3.73 -12.82
CA VAL A 120 22.61 4.78 -12.01
C VAL A 120 22.15 6.18 -12.42
N ARG A 121 22.08 6.44 -13.73
CA ARG A 121 21.62 7.76 -14.22
C ARG A 121 20.14 8.00 -13.93
N THR A 122 19.30 6.99 -14.10
CA THR A 122 17.86 7.10 -13.80
C THR A 122 17.63 7.36 -12.31
N LYS A 123 18.34 6.64 -11.43
CA LYS A 123 18.37 6.89 -9.99
C LYS A 123 18.79 8.32 -9.68
N ASN A 124 19.89 8.80 -10.26
CA ASN A 124 20.38 10.16 -10.03
C ASN A 124 19.38 11.22 -10.52
N GLN A 125 18.69 10.97 -11.65
CA GLN A 125 17.62 11.83 -12.13
C GLN A 125 16.45 11.88 -11.14
N PHE A 126 16.02 10.73 -10.61
CA PHE A 126 14.97 10.66 -9.60
C PHE A 126 15.34 11.46 -8.33
N LEU A 127 16.57 11.29 -7.82
CA LEU A 127 17.06 12.04 -6.67
C LEU A 127 17.14 13.54 -6.94
N THR A 128 17.52 13.94 -8.15
CA THR A 128 17.56 15.36 -8.57
C THR A 128 16.15 15.97 -8.57
N GLU A 129 15.16 15.25 -9.08
CA GLU A 129 13.77 15.69 -9.05
C GLU A 129 13.23 15.79 -7.62
N MET A 130 13.55 14.82 -6.75
CA MET A 130 13.23 14.86 -5.31
C MET A 130 13.84 16.08 -4.61
N ASP A 131 15.10 16.40 -4.90
CA ASP A 131 15.77 17.60 -4.35
C ASP A 131 15.06 18.88 -4.84
N GLY A 132 14.54 18.89 -6.08
CA GLY A 132 13.70 19.97 -6.61
C GLY A 132 12.39 20.16 -5.85
N VAL A 133 11.71 19.05 -5.50
CA VAL A 133 10.47 19.07 -4.70
C VAL A 133 10.75 19.59 -3.27
N ASN A 134 11.84 19.15 -2.64
CA ASN A 134 12.18 19.53 -1.27
C ASN A 134 12.76 20.95 -1.16
N GLY A 135 13.40 21.48 -2.21
CA GLY A 135 14.09 22.77 -2.21
C GLY A 135 13.29 23.90 -2.84
N LYS A 136 13.19 23.93 -4.18
CA LYS A 136 12.61 25.03 -4.97
C LYS A 136 11.08 24.98 -5.04
N GLY A 137 10.50 23.81 -4.81
CA GLY A 137 9.05 23.59 -4.75
C GLY A 137 8.42 23.90 -3.38
N LYS A 138 9.04 24.72 -2.51
CA LYS A 138 8.52 25.00 -1.15
C LYS A 138 7.07 25.47 -1.16
N ASP A 139 6.69 26.28 -2.13
CA ASP A 139 5.32 26.81 -2.25
C ASP A 139 4.35 25.86 -2.96
N LEU A 140 4.87 24.84 -3.66
CA LEU A 140 4.05 23.89 -4.41
C LEU A 140 3.59 22.73 -3.53
N MET A 141 2.29 22.43 -3.50
CA MET A 141 1.72 21.30 -2.75
C MET A 141 1.95 19.95 -3.47
N LEU A 142 3.20 19.67 -3.88
CA LEU A 142 3.61 18.41 -4.47
C LEU A 142 4.36 17.56 -3.43
N TYR A 143 3.84 16.37 -3.17
CA TYR A 143 4.39 15.39 -2.23
C TYR A 143 4.83 14.14 -2.98
N VAL A 144 5.91 13.53 -2.54
CA VAL A 144 6.38 12.24 -3.09
C VAL A 144 6.33 11.20 -1.99
N ILE A 145 5.57 10.13 -2.22
CA ILE A 145 5.50 8.98 -1.33
C ILE A 145 6.12 7.78 -2.04
N GLY A 146 7.24 7.30 -1.53
CA GLY A 146 7.81 6.01 -1.95
C GLY A 146 7.23 4.87 -1.12
N ALA A 147 6.99 3.71 -1.73
CA ALA A 147 6.64 2.48 -1.03
C ALA A 147 7.61 1.35 -1.33
N THR A 148 7.99 0.58 -0.31
CA THR A 148 8.86 -0.59 -0.47
C THR A 148 8.54 -1.69 0.54
N ASN A 149 8.77 -2.94 0.14
CA ASN A 149 8.79 -4.10 1.03
C ASN A 149 10.22 -4.45 1.48
N LYS A 150 11.27 -3.83 0.91
CA LYS A 150 12.68 -4.17 1.14
C LYS A 150 13.48 -2.94 1.56
N PRO A 151 13.14 -2.27 2.67
CA PRO A 151 13.78 -1.01 3.04
C PRO A 151 15.30 -1.13 3.27
N TRP A 152 15.83 -2.32 3.56
CA TRP A 152 17.26 -2.62 3.65
C TRP A 152 18.02 -2.57 2.32
N SER A 153 17.35 -2.60 1.17
CA SER A 153 18.01 -2.39 -0.13
C SER A 153 18.28 -0.90 -0.39
N LEU A 154 17.59 -0.01 0.32
CA LEU A 154 17.72 1.43 0.12
C LEU A 154 19.03 1.96 0.67
N ASP A 155 19.73 2.76 -0.14
CA ASP A 155 20.97 3.40 0.26
C ASP A 155 20.75 4.77 0.92
N TRP A 156 21.77 5.27 1.62
CA TRP A 156 21.70 6.52 2.34
C TRP A 156 21.34 7.73 1.45
N PRO A 157 21.88 7.85 0.20
CA PRO A 157 21.40 8.84 -0.76
C PRO A 157 19.88 8.82 -0.95
N PHE A 158 19.25 7.67 -1.11
CA PHE A 158 17.80 7.57 -1.24
C PHE A 158 17.10 7.97 0.06
N LEU A 159 17.52 7.40 1.18
CA LEU A 159 16.92 7.61 2.49
C LEU A 159 16.93 9.07 2.94
N ARG A 160 17.93 9.88 2.57
CA ARG A 160 17.97 11.31 2.92
C ARG A 160 16.85 12.13 2.26
N ARG A 161 16.35 11.71 1.08
CA ARG A 161 15.29 12.45 0.36
C ARG A 161 13.89 12.12 0.89
N PHE A 162 13.75 10.96 1.52
CA PHE A 162 12.56 10.58 2.28
C PHE A 162 12.73 10.98 3.74
N GLN A 163 12.41 12.24 4.01
CA GLN A 163 12.59 12.90 5.31
C GLN A 163 11.70 12.30 6.40
N LYS A 164 10.55 11.73 6.03
CA LYS A 164 9.68 10.94 6.91
C LYS A 164 9.67 9.49 6.48
N ARG A 165 9.80 8.57 7.43
CA ARG A 165 9.83 7.12 7.17
C ARG A 165 8.84 6.43 8.10
N ILE A 166 7.77 5.92 7.51
CA ILE A 166 6.57 5.45 8.21
C ILE A 166 6.49 3.94 8.05
N TYR A 167 6.55 3.24 9.18
CA TYR A 167 6.35 1.79 9.22
C TYR A 167 4.86 1.47 9.09
N VAL A 168 4.51 0.65 8.11
CA VAL A 168 3.15 0.14 7.90
C VAL A 168 3.12 -1.32 8.32
N SER A 169 2.72 -1.54 9.57
CA SER A 169 2.74 -2.84 10.25
C SER A 169 1.62 -3.78 9.80
N LEU A 170 1.68 -5.02 10.27
CA LEU A 170 0.55 -5.94 10.21
C LEU A 170 -0.64 -5.41 11.04
N PRO A 171 -1.88 -5.76 10.66
CA PRO A 171 -3.08 -5.29 11.36
C PRO A 171 -3.14 -5.82 12.80
N SER A 172 -3.57 -4.96 13.73
CA SER A 172 -3.90 -5.33 15.12
C SER A 172 -5.13 -6.25 15.17
N LEU A 173 -5.45 -6.81 16.34
CA LEU A 173 -6.64 -7.64 16.52
C LEU A 173 -7.93 -6.90 16.12
N GLU A 174 -8.04 -5.63 16.51
CA GLU A 174 -9.19 -4.76 16.21
C GLU A 174 -9.28 -4.49 14.70
N ALA A 175 -8.14 -4.21 14.07
CA ALA A 175 -8.06 -4.01 12.63
C ALA A 175 -8.42 -5.29 11.86
N ARG A 176 -7.93 -6.46 12.30
CA ARG A 176 -8.30 -7.75 11.72
C ARG A 176 -9.78 -8.06 11.89
N THR A 177 -10.37 -7.74 13.03
CA THR A 177 -11.81 -7.90 13.27
C THR A 177 -12.61 -7.08 12.27
N SER A 178 -12.24 -5.81 12.09
CA SER A 178 -12.87 -4.91 11.13
C SER A 178 -12.68 -5.38 9.68
N LEU A 179 -11.51 -5.95 9.34
CA LEU A 179 -11.25 -6.53 8.02
C LEU A 179 -12.13 -7.76 7.75
N PHE A 180 -12.27 -8.66 8.73
CA PHE A 180 -13.20 -9.79 8.61
C PHE A 180 -14.65 -9.33 8.51
N GLU A 181 -15.07 -8.32 9.28
CA GLU A 181 -16.39 -7.70 9.14
C GLU A 181 -16.62 -7.20 7.71
N GLN A 182 -15.68 -6.42 7.16
CA GLN A 182 -15.79 -5.88 5.82
C GLN A 182 -15.84 -6.97 4.75
N TYR A 183 -14.92 -7.94 4.78
CA TYR A 183 -14.81 -8.94 3.71
C TYR A 183 -15.85 -10.06 3.80
N THR A 184 -16.41 -10.32 4.99
CA THR A 184 -17.48 -11.30 5.15
C THR A 184 -18.88 -10.70 5.07
N ALA A 185 -19.03 -9.37 5.11
CA ALA A 185 -20.32 -8.70 4.95
C ALA A 185 -21.12 -9.10 3.70
N PRO A 186 -20.51 -9.23 2.50
CA PRO A 186 -21.25 -9.65 1.30
C PRO A 186 -21.47 -11.17 1.20
N LEU A 187 -20.96 -11.97 2.14
CA LEU A 187 -20.98 -13.43 2.07
C LEU A 187 -22.12 -14.02 2.90
N ARG A 188 -22.74 -15.10 2.40
CA ARG A 188 -23.68 -15.91 3.19
C ARG A 188 -22.90 -16.67 4.26
N LYS A 189 -23.15 -16.39 5.53
CA LYS A 189 -22.44 -16.99 6.66
C LYS A 189 -23.40 -17.34 7.79
N ASP A 190 -23.10 -18.43 8.48
CA ASP A 190 -23.81 -18.87 9.67
C ASP A 190 -23.66 -17.81 10.77
N TYR A 191 -24.73 -17.56 11.54
CA TYR A 191 -24.74 -16.61 12.66
C TYR A 191 -23.68 -16.91 13.73
N LYS A 192 -23.16 -18.15 13.79
CA LYS A 192 -22.08 -18.59 14.69
C LYS A 192 -20.69 -18.13 14.21
N VAL A 193 -20.55 -17.64 12.98
CA VAL A 193 -19.29 -17.09 12.48
C VAL A 193 -19.01 -15.76 13.17
N ASN A 194 -18.08 -15.79 14.12
CA ASN A 194 -17.69 -14.63 14.90
C ASN A 194 -16.38 -14.02 14.38
N ASN A 195 -16.44 -12.76 13.93
CA ASN A 195 -15.29 -12.07 13.31
C ASN A 195 -14.13 -11.84 14.29
N VAL A 196 -14.40 -11.66 15.59
CA VAL A 196 -13.35 -11.54 16.62
C VAL A 196 -12.60 -12.87 16.77
N ASN A 197 -13.31 -13.99 16.74
CA ASN A 197 -12.69 -15.32 16.80
C ASN A 197 -11.87 -15.62 15.54
N LEU A 198 -12.35 -15.22 14.35
CA LEU A 198 -11.56 -15.28 13.12
C LEU A 198 -10.29 -14.40 13.24
N ALA A 199 -10.43 -13.17 13.72
CA ALA A 199 -9.31 -12.25 13.90
C ALA A 199 -8.23 -12.78 14.87
N LYS A 200 -8.61 -13.57 15.89
CA LYS A 200 -7.69 -14.28 16.77
C LYS A 200 -7.04 -15.48 16.08
N LEU A 201 -7.80 -16.23 15.28
CA LEU A 201 -7.31 -17.41 14.57
C LEU A 201 -6.25 -17.05 13.51
N PHE A 202 -6.44 -15.91 12.83
CA PHE A 202 -5.56 -15.42 11.77
C PHE A 202 -4.60 -14.33 12.27
N ASP A 203 -3.99 -14.54 13.43
CA ASP A 203 -2.89 -13.69 13.90
C ASP A 203 -1.65 -13.81 13.01
N GLY A 204 -0.97 -12.68 12.77
CA GLY A 204 0.17 -12.60 11.86
C GLY A 204 -0.17 -12.49 10.37
N TYR A 205 -1.44 -12.52 9.98
CA TYR A 205 -1.87 -12.35 8.59
C TYR A 205 -1.96 -10.87 8.21
N SER A 206 -1.54 -10.55 6.97
CA SER A 206 -1.70 -9.21 6.39
C SER A 206 -3.16 -8.94 5.98
N ALA A 207 -3.46 -7.68 5.64
CA ALA A 207 -4.81 -7.34 5.15
C ALA A 207 -5.12 -8.04 3.82
N SER A 208 -4.12 -8.23 2.96
CA SER A 208 -4.26 -9.02 1.73
C SER A 208 -4.51 -10.49 2.04
N ASP A 209 -3.79 -11.10 2.98
CA ASP A 209 -4.01 -12.51 3.28
C ASP A 209 -5.43 -12.74 3.83
N ILE A 210 -5.95 -11.82 4.68
CA ILE A 210 -7.31 -11.91 5.21
C ILE A 210 -8.36 -11.85 4.09
N LYS A 211 -8.15 -10.97 3.09
CA LYS A 211 -8.99 -10.92 1.90
C LYS A 211 -8.94 -12.26 1.15
N ASP A 212 -7.75 -12.80 0.93
CA ASP A 212 -7.55 -14.06 0.21
C ASP A 212 -8.19 -15.25 0.94
N ILE A 213 -8.17 -15.25 2.28
CA ILE A 213 -8.86 -16.24 3.11
C ILE A 213 -10.37 -16.16 2.89
N CYS A 214 -10.95 -14.96 2.91
CA CYS A 214 -12.39 -14.78 2.69
C CYS A 214 -12.79 -15.19 1.26
N GLN A 215 -11.98 -14.86 0.25
CA GLN A 215 -12.18 -15.29 -1.13
C GLN A 215 -12.06 -16.81 -1.29
N ALA A 216 -11.08 -17.44 -0.62
CA ALA A 216 -10.95 -18.90 -0.63
C ALA A 216 -12.16 -19.59 0.02
N ALA A 217 -12.72 -19.01 1.08
CA ALA A 217 -13.94 -19.51 1.72
C ALA A 217 -15.13 -19.42 0.78
N GLN A 218 -15.31 -18.26 0.13
CA GLN A 218 -16.34 -18.07 -0.90
C GLN A 218 -16.21 -19.09 -2.04
N ILE A 219 -15.01 -19.24 -2.60
CA ILE A 219 -14.74 -20.16 -3.72
C ILE A 219 -15.06 -21.60 -3.30
N LYS A 220 -14.76 -22.02 -2.07
CA LYS A 220 -15.10 -23.36 -1.58
C LYS A 220 -16.60 -23.64 -1.71
N THR A 221 -17.44 -22.73 -1.20
CA THR A 221 -18.91 -22.90 -1.28
C THR A 221 -19.47 -22.77 -2.69
N VAL A 222 -18.83 -21.97 -3.55
CA VAL A 222 -19.21 -21.87 -4.96
C VAL A 222 -18.87 -23.16 -5.70
N HIS A 223 -17.68 -23.72 -5.45
CA HIS A 223 -17.25 -24.98 -6.06
C HIS A 223 -18.22 -26.13 -5.76
N GLU A 224 -18.71 -26.21 -4.53
CA GLU A 224 -19.71 -27.21 -4.12
C GLU A 224 -21.02 -27.12 -4.92
N ILE A 225 -21.42 -25.92 -5.36
CA ILE A 225 -22.57 -25.76 -6.26
C ILE A 225 -22.27 -26.34 -7.63
N PHE A 226 -21.13 -25.96 -8.22
CA PHE A 226 -20.76 -26.39 -9.57
C PHE A 226 -20.44 -27.89 -9.67
N GLU A 227 -20.05 -28.54 -8.56
CA GLU A 227 -19.87 -29.99 -8.49
C GLU A 227 -21.18 -30.75 -8.20
N SER A 228 -22.27 -30.04 -7.86
CA SER A 228 -23.56 -30.67 -7.61
C SER A 228 -24.09 -31.32 -8.90
N PRO A 229 -24.53 -32.60 -8.88
CA PRO A 229 -25.18 -33.24 -10.02
C PRO A 229 -26.42 -32.48 -10.53
N ASP A 230 -27.05 -31.71 -9.65
CA ASP A 230 -28.28 -30.95 -9.93
C ASP A 230 -27.97 -29.51 -10.40
N TYR A 231 -26.71 -29.16 -10.63
CA TYR A 231 -26.35 -27.83 -11.10
C TYR A 231 -26.79 -27.59 -12.55
N HIS A 232 -27.48 -26.48 -12.77
CA HIS A 232 -27.71 -25.89 -14.09
C HIS A 232 -27.60 -24.37 -14.02
N GLU A 233 -27.41 -23.74 -15.17
CA GLU A 233 -27.46 -22.27 -15.24
C GLU A 233 -28.86 -21.76 -14.87
N PRO A 234 -28.99 -20.61 -14.19
CA PRO A 234 -30.29 -20.07 -13.82
C PRO A 234 -31.16 -19.76 -15.04
N ILE A 235 -32.40 -20.25 -15.03
CA ILE A 235 -33.40 -19.98 -16.08
C ILE A 235 -34.25 -18.76 -15.69
N GLU A 236 -34.69 -17.98 -16.68
CA GLU A 236 -35.54 -16.81 -16.44
C GLU A 236 -36.82 -17.20 -15.68
N GLY A 237 -37.06 -16.57 -14.53
CA GLY A 237 -38.20 -16.85 -13.66
C GLY A 237 -37.93 -17.86 -12.54
N GLU A 238 -36.75 -18.48 -12.50
CA GLU A 238 -36.33 -19.40 -11.44
C GLU A 238 -35.49 -18.69 -10.36
N GLU A 239 -35.63 -19.11 -9.10
CA GLU A 239 -34.72 -18.67 -8.04
C GLU A 239 -33.36 -19.39 -8.18
N PRO A 240 -32.25 -18.67 -8.38
CA PRO A 240 -30.95 -19.30 -8.56
C PRO A 240 -30.50 -20.07 -7.33
N ILE A 241 -29.92 -21.26 -7.53
CA ILE A 241 -29.25 -22.03 -6.48
C ILE A 241 -28.21 -21.14 -5.80
N GLN A 242 -28.34 -21.00 -4.49
CA GLN A 242 -27.44 -20.18 -3.69
C GLN A 242 -26.39 -21.06 -2.98
N PRO A 243 -25.17 -20.54 -2.74
CA PRO A 243 -24.19 -21.22 -1.91
C PRO A 243 -24.75 -21.47 -0.51
N ARG A 244 -24.36 -22.60 0.10
CA ARG A 244 -24.60 -22.83 1.52
C ARG A 244 -23.91 -21.76 2.36
N GLU A 245 -24.35 -21.62 3.60
CA GLU A 245 -23.71 -20.70 4.54
C GLU A 245 -22.28 -21.13 4.86
N LEU A 246 -21.39 -20.14 4.91
CA LEU A 246 -20.03 -20.31 5.42
C LEU A 246 -20.05 -20.55 6.92
N THR A 247 -19.25 -21.53 7.35
CA THR A 247 -19.06 -21.88 8.76
C THR A 247 -17.65 -21.56 9.22
N THR A 248 -17.43 -21.49 10.53
CA THR A 248 -16.08 -21.34 11.10
C THR A 248 -15.14 -22.48 10.68
N MET A 249 -15.66 -23.66 10.34
CA MET A 249 -14.85 -24.79 9.88
C MET A 249 -14.24 -24.53 8.50
N ASP A 250 -14.97 -23.86 7.60
CA ASP A 250 -14.46 -23.50 6.27
C ASP A 250 -13.19 -22.63 6.37
N PHE A 251 -13.19 -21.67 7.30
CA PHE A 251 -12.02 -20.84 7.58
C PHE A 251 -10.87 -21.65 8.19
N LYS A 252 -11.16 -22.55 9.14
CA LYS A 252 -10.14 -23.42 9.75
C LYS A 252 -9.48 -24.34 8.73
N ASP A 253 -10.26 -24.92 7.81
CA ASP A 253 -9.74 -25.76 6.73
C ASP A 253 -8.77 -24.98 5.85
N ILE A 254 -9.11 -23.73 5.50
CA ILE A 254 -8.25 -22.86 4.68
C ILE A 254 -6.93 -22.57 5.41
N MET A 255 -6.97 -22.32 6.71
CA MET A 255 -5.77 -22.07 7.54
C MET A 255 -4.77 -23.25 7.54
N THR A 256 -5.25 -24.48 7.30
CA THR A 256 -4.35 -25.63 7.16
C THR A 256 -3.49 -25.54 5.91
N ARG A 257 -4.01 -24.93 4.83
CA ARG A 257 -3.39 -24.87 3.50
C ARG A 257 -2.77 -23.50 3.17
N ARG A 258 -3.26 -22.42 3.78
CA ARG A 258 -2.75 -21.06 3.61
C ARG A 258 -2.13 -20.58 4.92
N LYS A 259 -0.83 -20.32 4.88
CA LYS A 259 -0.05 -19.73 5.99
C LYS A 259 0.09 -18.22 5.79
N PRO A 260 0.44 -17.44 6.84
CA PRO A 260 0.71 -16.02 6.67
C PRO A 260 1.81 -15.79 5.63
N SER A 261 1.67 -14.76 4.80
CA SER A 261 2.71 -14.39 3.82
C SER A 261 3.93 -13.72 4.46
N VAL A 262 3.80 -13.30 5.72
CA VAL A 262 4.83 -12.56 6.46
C VAL A 262 5.38 -13.44 7.58
N SER A 263 6.69 -13.71 7.54
CA SER A 263 7.36 -14.50 8.58
C SER A 263 7.74 -13.65 9.81
N LEU A 264 7.90 -14.31 10.96
CA LEU A 264 8.41 -13.66 12.18
C LEU A 264 9.81 -13.06 11.98
N GLU A 265 10.65 -13.71 11.18
CA GLU A 265 11.97 -13.19 10.82
C GLU A 265 11.87 -11.88 10.03
N MET A 266 10.94 -11.81 9.08
CA MET A 266 10.70 -10.59 8.31
C MET A 266 10.20 -9.45 9.21
N ILE A 267 9.30 -9.75 10.16
CA ILE A 267 8.84 -8.76 11.15
C ILE A 267 10.01 -8.24 11.97
N ARG A 268 10.90 -9.12 12.48
CA ARG A 268 12.11 -8.73 13.20
C ARG A 268 13.04 -7.87 12.35
N ALA A 269 13.20 -8.19 11.07
CA ALA A 269 14.01 -7.39 10.15
C ALA A 269 13.46 -5.96 9.98
N TYR A 270 12.13 -5.80 9.88
CA TYR A 270 11.51 -4.47 9.84
C TYR A 270 11.69 -3.70 11.15
N HIS A 271 11.53 -4.35 12.31
CA HIS A 271 11.77 -3.71 13.60
C HIS A 271 13.22 -3.22 13.73
N LYS A 272 14.19 -4.08 13.43
CA LYS A 272 15.61 -3.72 13.46
C LYS A 272 15.91 -2.55 12.51
N TRP A 273 15.41 -2.60 11.28
CA TRP A 273 15.59 -1.51 10.33
C TRP A 273 14.91 -0.21 10.81
N SER A 274 13.72 -0.32 11.42
CA SER A 274 13.05 0.84 12.01
C SER A 274 13.89 1.43 13.15
N GLU A 275 14.46 0.64 14.05
CA GLU A 275 15.27 1.18 15.15
C GLU A 275 16.48 1.97 14.64
N GLU A 276 17.09 1.52 13.54
CA GLU A 276 18.26 2.17 12.95
C GLU A 276 17.93 3.41 12.11
N PHE A 277 16.80 3.38 11.39
CA PHE A 277 16.48 4.38 10.37
C PHE A 277 15.16 5.14 10.57
N LYS A 278 14.44 4.96 11.70
CA LYS A 278 13.19 5.69 11.95
C LYS A 278 13.43 7.20 11.95
N ALA A 279 12.66 7.88 11.13
CA ALA A 279 12.58 9.33 11.05
C ALA A 279 11.10 9.69 11.17
N LEU A 280 10.63 9.83 12.41
CA LEU A 280 9.25 10.18 12.73
C LEU A 280 8.97 11.66 12.56
#